data_AF-A0A7S2KEH3-F1
#
_entry.id   AF-A0A7S2KEH3-F1
#
_cell.length_a   1.000
_cell.length_b   1.000
_cell.length_c   1.000
_cell.angle_alpha   90.00
_cell.angle_beta   90.00
_cell.angle_gamma   90.00
#
_symmetry.space_group_name_H-M   'P 1'
#
loop_
_entity.id
_entity.type
_entity.pdbx_description
1 polymer ?
#
loop_
_entity_poly.entity_id
_entity_poly.type
_entity_poly.pdbx_seq_one_letter_code
_entity_poly.pdbx_strand_id
1 'polypeptide(L)'
;VDQHREENPGIKLPLVYLLDSILKNVGGIFIDLAAKDAGIWMRKVFETVKDVDKSRLRRVHGTWRDAALFSEDKLKQMARCFDEADARTKQAAHEAVARKQNTERQRTAAVVDAALSQSLKSQMLVLLEDLKRDIDMPDAAGLTLDGLAEMNPTLYENLKATATDMMHGNTTNLDDSSQD
;
A
#
# COMPACT_ATOMS: atom_id res chain seq x y z
N VAL A 1 38.40 26.93 10.19
CA VAL A 1 37.06 27.55 10.07
C VAL A 1 36.63 27.36 8.65
N ASP A 2 35.85 26.32 8.36
CA ASP A 2 35.22 26.16 7.05
C ASP A 2 33.91 25.37 7.24
N GLN A 3 32.99 26.09 7.87
CA GLN A 3 31.63 25.64 8.17
C GLN A 3 30.75 26.59 7.34
N HIS A 4 29.85 26.04 6.53
CA HIS A 4 28.96 26.74 5.59
C HIS A 4 29.48 26.95 4.14
N ARG A 5 29.86 25.88 3.44
CA ARG A 5 29.54 25.83 2.00
C ARG A 5 28.11 25.35 1.86
N GLU A 6 27.17 26.25 2.14
CA GLU A 6 25.74 26.03 2.02
C GLU A 6 25.47 25.62 0.57
N GLU A 7 25.18 24.33 0.37
CA GLU A 7 25.00 23.74 -0.95
C GLU A 7 23.72 24.30 -1.56
N ASN A 8 23.82 25.42 -2.27
CA ASN A 8 22.68 26.02 -2.93
C ASN A 8 22.24 25.09 -4.09
N PRO A 9 21.15 24.32 -3.93
CA PRO A 9 20.80 23.25 -4.87
C PRO A 9 20.46 23.81 -6.26
N GLY A 10 20.12 25.10 -6.35
CA GLY A 10 19.87 25.80 -7.61
C GLY A 10 21.10 26.01 -8.50
N ILE A 11 22.33 25.89 -7.97
CA ILE A 11 23.57 26.17 -8.73
C ILE A 11 24.16 24.90 -9.36
N LYS A 12 23.87 23.71 -8.80
CA LYS A 12 24.51 22.46 -9.26
C LYS A 12 24.13 22.08 -10.69
N LEU A 13 22.89 22.29 -11.13
CA LEU A 13 22.48 21.98 -12.50
C LEU A 13 23.13 22.91 -13.54
N PRO A 14 23.18 24.25 -13.36
CA PRO A 14 24.00 25.13 -14.20
C PRO A 14 25.47 24.69 -14.34
N LEU A 15 26.09 24.22 -13.25
CA LEU A 15 27.46 23.70 -13.29
C LEU A 15 27.59 22.43 -14.14
N VAL A 16 26.58 21.55 -14.13
CA VAL A 16 26.55 20.39 -15.03
C VAL A 16 26.45 20.83 -16.49
N TYR A 17 25.67 21.86 -16.81
CA TYR A 17 25.61 22.38 -18.19
C TYR A 17 26.92 23.04 -18.62
N LEU A 18 27.62 23.71 -17.71
CA LEU A 18 28.96 24.22 -17.98
C LEU A 18 29.92 23.07 -18.29
N LEU A 19 29.90 22.01 -17.47
CA LEU A 19 30.70 20.81 -17.70
C LEU A 19 30.33 20.16 -19.05
N ASP A 20 29.05 20.01 -19.37
CA ASP A 20 28.55 19.50 -20.65
C ASP A 20 29.13 20.28 -21.85
N SER A 21 29.12 21.61 -21.76
CA SER A 21 29.70 22.48 -22.79
C SER A 21 31.22 22.30 -22.93
N ILE A 22 31.95 22.21 -21.82
CA ILE A 22 33.40 21.97 -21.82
C ILE A 22 33.71 20.61 -22.45
N LEU A 23 32.99 19.57 -22.05
CA LEU A 23 33.21 18.20 -22.53
C LEU A 23 32.94 18.07 -24.04
N LYS A 24 31.92 18.75 -24.56
CA LYS A 24 31.55 18.72 -25.98
C LYS A 24 32.47 19.57 -26.85
N ASN A 25 32.82 20.77 -26.40
CA ASN A 25 33.50 21.76 -27.25
C ASN A 25 35.02 21.75 -27.08
N VAL A 26 35.51 21.44 -25.87
CA VAL A 26 36.95 21.40 -25.58
C VAL A 26 37.46 19.96 -25.56
N GLY A 27 36.72 19.07 -24.90
CA GLY A 27 37.05 17.64 -24.85
C GLY A 27 38.43 17.35 -24.26
N GLY A 28 39.10 16.31 -24.79
CA GLY A 28 40.47 15.95 -24.40
C GLY A 28 40.60 15.61 -22.91
N ILE A 29 41.58 16.23 -22.22
CA ILE A 29 41.87 15.99 -20.79
C ILE A 29 40.66 16.18 -19.87
N PHE A 30 39.70 17.03 -20.27
CA PHE A 30 38.50 17.27 -19.46
C PHE A 30 37.59 16.05 -19.41
N ILE A 31 37.57 15.22 -20.46
CA ILE A 31 36.83 13.95 -20.49
C ILE A 31 37.44 12.99 -19.47
N ASP A 32 38.76 12.81 -19.50
CA ASP A 32 39.46 11.92 -18.57
C ASP A 32 39.30 12.38 -17.12
N LEU A 33 39.38 13.70 -16.88
CA LEU A 33 39.20 14.28 -15.57
C LEU A 33 37.77 14.08 -15.04
N ALA A 34 36.75 14.28 -15.89
CA ALA A 34 35.36 14.04 -15.52
C ALA A 34 35.05 12.54 -15.29
N ALA A 35 35.77 11.65 -15.99
CA ALA A 35 35.59 10.20 -15.93
C ALA A 35 36.18 9.56 -14.66
N LYS A 36 37.17 10.18 -14.01
CA LYS A 36 37.91 9.62 -12.87
C LYS A 36 36.97 9.19 -11.73
N ASP A 37 36.08 10.09 -11.31
CA ASP A 37 35.13 9.89 -10.21
C ASP A 37 33.67 10.10 -10.64
N ALA A 38 33.39 9.84 -11.92
CA ALA A 38 32.11 9.96 -12.60
C ALA A 38 30.89 9.53 -11.77
N GLY A 39 30.91 8.30 -11.26
CA GLY A 39 29.80 7.75 -10.49
C GLY A 39 29.57 8.47 -9.15
N ILE A 40 30.64 8.95 -8.51
CA ILE A 40 30.58 9.60 -7.20
C ILE A 40 29.97 11.00 -7.33
N TRP A 41 30.52 11.83 -8.23
CA TRP A 41 30.05 13.20 -8.36
C TRP A 41 28.66 13.25 -9.02
N MET A 42 28.36 12.36 -9.97
CA MET A 42 27.02 12.29 -10.59
C MET A 42 25.95 11.95 -9.55
N ARG A 43 26.22 10.97 -8.67
CA ARG A 43 25.32 10.62 -7.55
C ARG A 43 25.09 11.82 -6.64
N LYS A 44 26.14 12.51 -6.22
CA LYS A 44 26.02 13.70 -5.35
C LYS A 44 25.18 14.79 -5.99
N VAL A 45 25.37 15.05 -7.29
CA VAL A 45 24.55 16.02 -8.01
C VAL A 45 23.09 15.56 -8.03
N PHE A 46 22.83 14.30 -8.39
CA PHE A 46 21.48 13.74 -8.46
C PHE A 46 20.74 13.79 -7.11
N GLU A 47 21.43 13.55 -5.99
CA GLU A 47 20.86 13.60 -4.65
C GLU A 47 20.51 15.02 -4.20
N THR A 48 21.24 16.04 -4.67
CA THR A 48 21.01 17.44 -4.28
C THR A 48 20.03 18.19 -5.18
N VAL A 49 19.89 17.81 -6.45
CA VAL A 49 18.96 18.48 -7.37
C VAL A 49 17.51 18.10 -7.08
N LYS A 50 16.60 19.04 -7.34
CA LYS A 50 15.15 18.81 -7.19
C LYS A 50 14.66 17.75 -8.16
N ASP A 51 13.55 17.09 -7.85
CA ASP A 51 12.99 16.02 -8.70
C ASP A 51 12.69 16.49 -10.13
N VAL A 52 12.23 17.73 -10.29
CA VAL A 52 12.02 18.35 -11.61
C VAL A 52 13.29 18.40 -12.46
N ASP A 53 14.44 18.58 -11.82
CA ASP A 53 15.76 18.73 -12.46
C ASP A 53 16.48 17.40 -12.65
N LYS A 54 16.09 16.34 -11.92
CA LYS A 54 16.60 14.97 -12.13
C LYS A 54 16.35 14.47 -13.55
N SER A 55 15.20 14.82 -14.12
CA SER A 55 14.86 14.50 -15.52
C SER A 55 15.82 15.16 -16.52
N ARG A 56 16.26 16.39 -16.25
CA ARG A 56 17.21 17.15 -17.06
C ARG A 56 18.61 16.54 -16.96
N LEU A 57 19.01 16.12 -15.75
CA LEU A 57 20.28 15.43 -15.54
C LEU A 57 20.36 14.10 -16.33
N ARG A 58 19.27 13.33 -16.35
CA ARG A 58 19.17 12.11 -17.20
C ARG A 58 19.33 12.43 -18.69
N ARG A 59 18.77 13.55 -19.15
CA ARG A 59 18.90 13.98 -20.55
C ARG A 59 20.34 14.35 -20.91
N VAL A 60 21.06 15.03 -20.02
CA VAL A 60 22.48 15.34 -20.20
C VAL A 60 23.29 14.05 -20.30
N HIS A 61 23.08 13.10 -19.37
CA HIS A 61 23.72 11.78 -19.42
C HIS A 61 23.42 11.02 -20.73
N GLY A 62 22.16 11.03 -21.18
CA GLY A 62 21.78 10.46 -22.48
C GLY A 62 22.51 11.11 -23.64
N THR A 63 22.67 12.44 -23.60
CA THR A 63 23.41 13.17 -24.64
C THR A 63 24.89 12.79 -24.67
N TRP A 64 25.51 12.52 -23.51
CA TRP A 64 26.90 12.06 -23.44
C TRP A 64 27.10 10.66 -23.98
N ARG A 65 26.11 9.79 -23.79
CA ARG A 65 26.08 8.46 -24.41
C ARG A 65 25.95 8.57 -25.92
N ASP A 66 25.00 9.36 -26.41
CA ASP A 66 24.73 9.49 -27.85
C ASP A 66 25.92 10.13 -28.59
N ALA A 67 26.62 11.05 -27.93
CA ALA A 67 27.85 11.67 -28.43
C ALA A 67 29.13 10.83 -28.17
N ALA A 68 28.99 9.62 -27.60
CA ALA A 68 30.09 8.72 -27.26
C ALA A 68 31.24 9.38 -26.47
N LEU A 69 30.92 10.34 -25.58
CA LEU A 69 31.93 11.11 -24.83
C LEU A 69 32.66 10.28 -23.78
N PHE A 70 32.00 9.24 -23.25
CA PHE A 70 32.55 8.34 -22.25
C PHE A 70 32.36 6.90 -22.70
N SER A 71 33.20 6.00 -22.17
CA SER A 71 32.99 4.57 -22.39
C SER A 71 31.69 4.07 -21.74
N GLU A 72 31.13 3.00 -22.28
CA GLU A 72 29.91 2.37 -21.77
C GLU A 72 30.00 2.02 -20.27
N ASP A 73 31.15 1.54 -19.81
CA ASP A 73 31.36 1.25 -18.39
C ASP A 73 31.22 2.51 -17.53
N LYS A 74 31.80 3.63 -17.96
CA LYS A 74 31.71 4.91 -17.24
C LYS A 74 30.31 5.50 -17.28
N LEU A 75 29.62 5.39 -18.42
CA LEU A 75 28.22 5.79 -18.53
C LEU A 75 27.33 4.98 -17.59
N LYS A 76 27.54 3.66 -17.49
CA LYS A 76 26.83 2.79 -16.53
C LYS A 76 27.13 3.19 -15.09
N GLN A 77 28.39 3.48 -14.75
CA GLN A 77 28.74 3.96 -13.40
C GLN A 77 28.00 5.24 -13.02
N MET A 78 27.87 6.20 -13.95
CA MET A 78 27.08 7.43 -13.74
C MET A 78 25.58 7.11 -13.60
N ALA A 79 25.05 6.17 -14.39
CA ALA A 79 23.63 5.85 -14.44
C ALA A 79 23.09 5.12 -13.21
N ARG A 80 23.95 4.47 -12.41
CA ARG A 80 23.53 3.72 -11.21
C ARG A 80 22.62 4.52 -10.27
N CYS A 81 22.89 5.82 -10.11
CA CYS A 81 22.05 6.67 -9.25
C CYS A 81 20.61 6.83 -9.77
N PHE A 82 20.41 6.80 -11.10
CA PHE A 82 19.11 6.83 -11.73
C PHE A 82 18.36 5.51 -11.54
N ASP A 83 19.05 4.39 -11.77
CA ASP A 83 18.46 3.04 -11.65
C ASP A 83 18.03 2.75 -10.22
N GLU A 84 18.86 3.10 -9.23
CA GLU A 84 18.52 2.97 -7.81
C GLU A 84 17.30 3.82 -7.44
N ALA A 85 17.16 5.01 -8.02
CA ALA A 85 15.99 5.85 -7.78
C ALA A 85 14.72 5.22 -8.37
N ASP A 86 14.80 4.69 -9.59
CA ASP A 86 13.67 4.04 -10.24
C ASP A 86 13.26 2.74 -9.51
N ALA A 87 14.24 1.98 -9.00
CA ALA A 87 13.98 0.81 -8.16
C ALA A 87 13.24 1.19 -6.86
N ARG A 88 13.68 2.26 -6.17
CA ARG A 88 12.99 2.76 -4.98
C ARG A 88 11.56 3.20 -5.28
N THR A 89 11.33 3.89 -6.39
CA THR A 89 9.97 4.30 -6.81
C THR A 89 9.08 3.11 -7.11
N LYS A 90 9.59 2.10 -7.82
CA LYS A 90 8.84 0.86 -8.10
C LYS A 90 8.49 0.10 -6.82
N GLN A 91 9.43 0.01 -5.89
CA GLN A 91 9.20 -0.63 -4.59
C GLN A 91 8.13 0.11 -3.78
N ALA A 92 8.23 1.44 -3.68
CA ALA A 92 7.23 2.26 -2.99
C ALA A 92 5.83 2.14 -3.62
N ALA A 93 5.74 2.06 -4.95
CA ALA A 93 4.48 1.84 -5.64
C ALA A 93 3.88 0.45 -5.33
N HIS A 94 4.70 -0.60 -5.34
CA HIS A 94 4.26 -1.96 -5.00
C HIS A 94 3.77 -2.05 -3.55
N GLU A 95 4.50 -1.45 -2.61
CA GLU A 95 4.10 -1.38 -1.19
C GLU A 95 2.80 -0.59 -1.00
N ALA A 96 2.60 0.51 -1.74
CA ALA A 96 1.35 1.28 -1.69
C ALA A 96 0.15 0.48 -2.20
N VAL A 97 0.31 -0.32 -3.26
CA VAL A 97 -0.73 -1.22 -3.77
C VAL A 97 -1.04 -2.32 -2.76
N ALA A 98 -0.01 -2.95 -2.18
CA ALA A 98 -0.20 -3.98 -1.16
C ALA A 98 -0.93 -3.44 0.08
N ARG A 99 -0.61 -2.22 0.54
CA ARG A 99 -1.31 -1.56 1.65
C ARG A 99 -2.79 -1.35 1.34
N LYS A 100 -3.12 -0.85 0.15
CA LYS A 100 -4.53 -0.64 -0.26
C LYS A 100 -5.32 -1.95 -0.28
N GLN A 101 -4.73 -3.03 -0.81
CA GLN A 101 -5.37 -4.34 -0.81
C GLN A 101 -5.60 -4.89 0.60
N ASN A 102 -4.64 -4.69 1.51
CA ASN A 102 -4.78 -5.14 2.89
C ASN A 102 -5.89 -4.37 3.63
N THR A 103 -5.96 -3.04 3.45
CA THR A 103 -7.05 -2.22 4.02
C THR A 103 -8.42 -2.64 3.48
N GLU A 104 -8.52 -2.95 2.19
CA GLU A 104 -9.77 -3.39 1.60
C GLU A 104 -10.21 -4.77 2.12
N ARG A 105 -9.28 -5.72 2.23
CA ARG A 105 -9.56 -7.04 2.83
C ARG A 105 -10.02 -6.93 4.28
N GLN A 106 -9.42 -6.02 5.06
CA GLN A 106 -9.84 -5.77 6.44
C GLN A 106 -11.25 -5.15 6.51
N ARG A 107 -11.58 -4.24 5.58
CA ARG A 107 -12.93 -3.67 5.49
C ARG A 107 -13.97 -4.73 5.13
N THR A 108 -13.71 -5.56 4.13
CA THR A 108 -14.64 -6.63 3.75
C THR A 108 -14.83 -7.64 4.87
N ALA A 109 -13.76 -8.00 5.59
CA ALA A 109 -13.86 -8.91 6.73
C ALA A 109 -14.72 -8.32 7.86
N ALA A 110 -14.53 -7.03 8.19
CA ALA A 110 -15.33 -6.35 9.20
C ALA A 110 -16.81 -6.22 8.80
N VAL A 111 -17.11 -5.98 7.52
CA VAL A 111 -18.50 -5.92 7.01
C VAL A 111 -19.17 -7.28 7.07
N VAL A 112 -18.47 -8.35 6.69
CA VAL A 112 -18.99 -9.73 6.77
C VAL A 112 -19.25 -10.14 8.23
N ASP A 113 -18.33 -9.82 9.14
CA ASP A 113 -18.49 -10.10 10.58
C ASP A 113 -19.70 -9.34 11.17
N ALA A 114 -19.84 -8.05 10.83
CA ALA A 114 -20.99 -7.25 11.26
C ALA A 114 -22.32 -7.80 10.70
N ALA A 115 -22.35 -8.24 9.45
CA ALA A 115 -23.53 -8.84 8.82
C ALA A 115 -23.91 -10.18 9.48
N LEU A 116 -22.93 -11.02 9.81
CA LEU A 116 -23.15 -12.29 10.51
C LEU A 116 -23.74 -12.06 11.91
N SER A 117 -23.18 -11.10 12.65
CA SER A 117 -23.68 -10.69 13.98
C SER A 117 -25.11 -10.15 13.92
N GLN A 118 -25.45 -9.36 12.89
CA GLN A 118 -26.81 -8.87 12.69
C GLN A 118 -27.79 -10.00 12.38
N SER A 119 -27.42 -10.95 11.51
CA SER A 119 -28.24 -12.12 11.19
C SER A 119 -28.53 -12.99 12.42
N LEU A 120 -27.52 -13.21 13.27
CA LEU A 120 -27.67 -13.97 14.51
C LEU A 120 -28.67 -13.30 15.45
N LYS A 121 -28.56 -11.98 15.64
CA LYS A 121 -29.50 -11.20 16.47
C LYS A 121 -30.93 -11.28 15.95
N SER A 122 -31.12 -11.18 14.63
CA SER A 122 -32.46 -11.34 14.03
C SER A 122 -33.06 -12.71 14.30
N GLN A 123 -32.27 -13.79 14.19
CA GLN A 123 -32.74 -15.14 14.48
C GLN A 123 -33.10 -15.32 15.96
N MET A 124 -32.30 -14.76 16.86
CA MET A 124 -32.60 -14.76 18.30
C MET A 124 -33.88 -13.98 18.64
N LEU A 125 -34.19 -12.88 17.94
CA LEU A 125 -35.45 -12.15 18.13
C LEU A 125 -36.67 -12.97 17.70
N VAL A 126 -36.58 -13.71 16.60
CA VAL A 126 -37.66 -14.58 16.13
C VAL A 126 -37.96 -15.67 17.17
N LEU A 127 -36.93 -16.37 17.65
CA LEU A 127 -37.06 -17.39 18.68
C LEU A 127 -37.64 -16.84 20.00
N LEU A 128 -37.24 -15.61 20.37
CA LEU A 128 -37.79 -14.94 21.55
C LEU A 128 -39.28 -14.65 21.39
N GLU A 129 -39.71 -14.19 20.20
CA GLU A 129 -41.11 -13.90 19.92
C GLU A 129 -41.97 -15.17 19.87
N ASP A 130 -41.45 -16.26 19.29
CA ASP A 130 -42.11 -17.57 19.31
C ASP A 130 -42.29 -18.09 20.74
N LEU A 131 -41.26 -17.97 21.59
CA LEU A 131 -41.33 -18.29 23.02
C LEU A 131 -42.38 -17.45 23.77
N LYS A 132 -42.50 -16.16 23.45
CA LYS A 132 -43.52 -15.30 24.06
C LYS A 132 -44.93 -15.74 23.67
N ARG A 133 -45.11 -16.14 22.42
CA ARG A 133 -46.38 -16.61 21.88
C ARG A 133 -46.82 -17.95 22.48
N ASP A 134 -45.88 -18.87 22.70
CA ASP A 134 -46.17 -20.19 23.27
C ASP A 134 -46.50 -20.17 24.76
N ILE A 135 -46.00 -19.18 25.51
CA ILE A 135 -46.16 -19.11 26.97
C ILE A 135 -47.42 -18.28 27.38
N ASP A 136 -48.16 -17.69 26.42
CA ASP A 136 -49.36 -16.86 26.66
C ASP A 136 -49.17 -15.88 27.84
N MET A 137 -48.01 -15.20 27.89
CA MET A 137 -47.69 -14.20 28.92
C MET A 137 -48.14 -12.80 28.45
N PRO A 138 -49.26 -12.25 28.96
CA PRO A 138 -49.74 -10.92 28.60
C PRO A 138 -48.81 -9.77 29.03
N ASP A 139 -47.84 -10.03 29.92
CA ASP A 139 -46.88 -9.05 30.46
C ASP A 139 -45.46 -9.16 29.87
N ALA A 140 -45.23 -10.05 28.90
CA ALA A 140 -43.92 -10.25 28.27
C ALA A 140 -43.53 -9.17 27.23
N ALA A 141 -44.34 -8.12 27.09
CA ALA A 141 -44.13 -7.01 26.16
C ALA A 141 -42.79 -6.28 26.37
N GLY A 142 -42.18 -6.40 27.56
CA GLY A 142 -40.88 -5.80 27.89
C GLY A 142 -39.65 -6.69 27.71
N LEU A 143 -39.79 -7.98 27.39
CA LEU A 143 -38.62 -8.87 27.25
C LEU A 143 -37.87 -8.56 25.94
N THR A 144 -36.69 -7.97 26.08
CA THR A 144 -35.72 -7.75 24.99
C THR A 144 -34.55 -8.73 25.14
N LEU A 145 -33.74 -8.91 24.09
CA LEU A 145 -32.53 -9.75 24.18
C LEU A 145 -31.55 -9.25 25.25
N ASP A 146 -31.42 -7.93 25.40
CA ASP A 146 -30.57 -7.32 26.41
C ASP A 146 -31.12 -7.56 27.82
N GLY A 147 -32.45 -7.41 28.01
CA GLY A 147 -33.09 -7.71 29.29
C GLY A 147 -33.05 -9.21 29.65
N LEU A 148 -33.11 -10.10 28.66
CA LEU A 148 -32.99 -11.54 28.87
C LEU A 148 -31.56 -11.93 29.28
N ALA A 149 -30.54 -11.31 28.68
CA ALA A 149 -29.14 -11.54 29.05
C ALA A 149 -28.87 -11.15 30.51
N GLU A 150 -29.51 -10.10 31.01
CA GLU A 150 -29.40 -9.64 32.40
C GLU A 150 -30.24 -10.47 33.39
N MET A 151 -31.49 -10.80 33.01
CA MET A 151 -32.41 -11.51 33.90
C MET A 151 -32.21 -13.02 33.93
N ASN A 152 -31.84 -13.64 32.80
CA ASN A 152 -31.62 -15.08 32.69
C ASN A 152 -30.56 -15.42 31.62
N PRO A 153 -29.27 -15.36 31.99
CA PRO A 153 -28.17 -15.58 31.06
C PRO A 153 -28.16 -17.01 30.48
N THR A 154 -28.65 -18.00 31.22
CA THR A 154 -28.79 -19.39 30.74
C THR A 154 -29.78 -19.51 29.59
N LEU A 155 -30.94 -18.85 29.67
CA LEU A 155 -31.89 -18.83 28.56
C LEU A 155 -31.32 -18.09 27.35
N TYR A 156 -30.62 -16.98 27.58
CA TYR A 156 -29.96 -16.23 26.50
C TYR A 156 -28.93 -17.08 25.74
N GLU A 157 -28.05 -17.81 26.44
CA GLU A 157 -27.06 -18.68 25.80
C GLU A 157 -27.70 -19.87 25.07
N ASN A 158 -28.79 -20.45 25.59
CA ASN A 158 -29.55 -21.47 24.88
C ASN A 158 -30.16 -20.93 23.59
N LEU A 159 -30.75 -19.74 23.64
CA LEU A 159 -31.39 -19.08 22.50
C LEU A 159 -30.34 -18.73 21.42
N LYS A 160 -29.16 -18.30 21.85
CA LYS A 160 -27.99 -18.07 20.99
C LYS A 160 -27.48 -19.37 20.37
N ALA A 161 -27.40 -20.47 21.12
CA ALA A 161 -26.98 -21.77 20.61
C ALA A 161 -27.96 -22.30 19.56
N THR A 162 -29.27 -22.25 19.83
CA THR A 162 -30.32 -22.63 18.88
C THR A 162 -30.34 -21.76 17.64
N ALA A 163 -30.21 -20.44 17.79
CA ALA A 163 -30.10 -19.52 16.65
C ALA A 163 -28.87 -19.82 15.78
N THR A 164 -27.73 -20.15 16.41
CA THR A 164 -26.51 -20.54 15.71
C THR A 164 -26.73 -21.85 14.95
N ASP A 165 -27.36 -22.84 15.55
CA ASP A 165 -27.64 -24.14 14.92
C ASP A 165 -28.59 -24.00 13.72
N MET A 166 -29.64 -23.18 13.83
CA MET A 166 -30.54 -22.85 12.72
C MET A 166 -29.83 -22.17 11.53
N MET A 167 -28.83 -21.32 11.82
CA MET A 167 -28.02 -20.70 10.76
C MET A 167 -27.08 -21.69 10.06
N HIS A 168 -26.65 -22.76 10.74
CA HIS A 168 -25.80 -23.81 10.16
C HIS A 168 -26.59 -24.95 9.51
N GLY A 169 -27.82 -25.21 9.96
CA GLY A 169 -28.70 -26.26 9.41
C GLY A 169 -29.31 -25.93 8.04
N ASN A 170 -29.30 -24.66 7.63
CA ASN A 170 -29.86 -24.23 6.34
C ASN A 170 -28.84 -24.29 5.17
N THR A 171 -27.56 -24.57 5.43
CA THR A 171 -26.50 -24.66 4.41
C THR A 171 -26.16 -26.10 3.98
N THR A 172 -26.77 -27.13 4.58
CA THR A 172 -26.46 -28.55 4.29
C THR A 172 -27.53 -29.31 3.51
N ASN A 173 -28.62 -28.67 3.06
CA ASN A 173 -29.66 -29.33 2.26
C ASN A 173 -29.66 -28.87 0.79
N LEU A 174 -28.57 -29.14 0.08
CA LEU A 174 -28.49 -29.06 -1.38
C LEU A 174 -27.54 -30.13 -1.94
N ASP A 175 -27.64 -31.38 -1.46
CA ASP A 175 -27.10 -32.52 -2.22
C ASP A 175 -27.72 -33.85 -1.77
N ASP A 176 -29.04 -34.00 -1.96
CA ASP A 176 -29.59 -35.34 -2.15
C ASP A 176 -30.99 -35.25 -2.78
N SER A 177 -31.05 -35.31 -4.10
CA SER A 177 -32.19 -35.82 -4.87
C SER A 177 -31.90 -35.71 -6.35
N SER A 178 -31.34 -36.77 -6.94
CA SER A 178 -31.86 -37.42 -8.15
C SER A 178 -30.71 -38.13 -8.88
N GLN A 179 -30.62 -39.45 -8.73
CA GLN A 179 -30.50 -40.28 -9.90
C GLN A 179 -31.06 -41.68 -9.63
N ASP A 180 -31.94 -42.07 -10.54
CA ASP A 180 -32.71 -43.32 -10.66
C ASP A 180 -31.92 -44.62 -10.45
#